data_AF-A0A1R2ANX9-F1
#
_entry.id   AF-A0A1R2ANX9-F1
#
_cell.length_a   1.000
_cell.length_b   1.000
_cell.length_c   1.000
_cell.angle_alpha   90.00
_cell.angle_beta   90.00
_cell.angle_gamma   90.00
#
_symmetry.space_group_name_H-M   'P 1'
#
loop_
_entity.id
_entity.type
_entity.pdbx_description
1 polymer ?
#
loop_
_entity_poly.entity_id
_entity_poly.type
_entity_poly.pdbx_seq_one_letter_code
_entity_poly.pdbx_strand_id
1 'polypeptide(L)'
;MVSPRYENPTISTTLYEFTNREQDLIRQAFNSKNYTYMYKLPAQFSPSRVSESIKSVTEDKVKTRFSSVPKKLSSQKWVPDAYENLKKKKFQDFTDSVKKQREISPTDFKKAGNCKKLKYEHLNGQIFTYKEDSFSAAEQQANRIKWIKKSNYIQKEFKSPVKSSFSIAKNRIKEIISLIHNKITKDWKGIEFTIEYSSCDLIEIKFFIDSIENKKALHSYMNNLQEKDNDIQEFSLKKILSSWGIVSDCFVIYFLSPPWVRMRNSDVLSALFPHFSSISTSRTGKNHPGTIKSTLFNLSDSFNY
;
A
#
# COMPACT_ATOMS: atom_id res chain seq x y z
N MET A 1 23.28 42.53 13.11
CA MET A 1 23.34 41.05 13.23
C MET A 1 23.52 40.50 11.83
N VAL A 2 24.61 39.74 11.60
CA VAL A 2 24.97 39.20 10.27
C VAL A 2 24.29 37.84 10.13
N SER A 3 23.46 37.66 9.09
CA SER A 3 22.83 36.36 8.81
C SER A 3 23.93 35.32 8.49
N PRO A 4 23.82 34.10 9.03
CA PRO A 4 24.78 33.03 8.78
C PRO A 4 24.95 32.74 7.28
N ARG A 5 26.19 32.52 6.83
CA ARG A 5 26.51 32.32 5.39
C ARG A 5 25.74 31.19 4.70
N TYR A 6 25.19 30.24 5.45
CA TYR A 6 24.38 29.13 4.92
C TYR A 6 22.92 29.52 4.64
N GLU A 7 22.43 30.66 5.14
CA GLU A 7 21.09 31.18 4.83
C GLU A 7 21.05 31.95 3.51
N ASN A 8 22.22 32.36 2.98
CA ASN A 8 22.28 33.05 1.71
C ASN A 8 22.17 32.03 0.57
N PRO A 9 21.17 32.17 -0.32
CA PRO A 9 21.01 31.26 -1.45
C PRO A 9 22.27 31.33 -2.33
N THR A 10 22.98 30.21 -2.41
CA THR A 10 24.14 30.05 -3.29
C THR A 10 23.69 30.12 -4.74
N ILE A 11 24.58 30.48 -5.68
CA ILE A 11 24.24 30.48 -7.12
C ILE A 11 23.67 29.11 -7.56
N SER A 12 24.14 28.02 -6.97
CA SER A 12 23.61 26.66 -7.17
C SER A 12 22.18 26.43 -6.68
N THR A 13 21.64 27.23 -5.75
CA THR A 13 20.23 27.18 -5.34
C THR A 13 19.33 28.10 -6.18
N THR A 14 19.92 29.12 -6.83
CA THR A 14 19.22 29.97 -7.81
C THR A 14 19.24 29.42 -9.23
N LEU A 15 20.18 28.53 -9.53
CA LEU A 15 20.17 27.76 -10.77
C LEU A 15 18.97 26.83 -10.72
N TYR A 16 18.18 26.85 -11.79
CA TYR A 16 17.08 25.94 -11.99
C TYR A 16 17.49 24.49 -11.65
N GLU A 17 16.65 23.73 -10.95
CA GLU A 17 16.73 22.24 -10.87
C GLU A 17 16.50 21.57 -12.26
N PHE A 18 16.77 22.31 -13.33
CA PHE A 18 16.70 21.92 -14.72
C PHE A 18 17.85 20.97 -15.02
N THR A 19 17.50 19.69 -15.11
CA THR A 19 17.24 19.03 -16.39
C THR A 19 17.00 17.55 -16.17
N ASN A 20 17.72 16.94 -15.22
CA ASN A 20 17.72 15.49 -15.11
C ASN A 20 16.38 14.96 -14.61
N ARG A 21 15.74 15.62 -13.64
CA ARG A 21 14.49 15.14 -13.06
C ARG A 21 13.33 15.15 -14.07
N GLU A 22 13.13 16.25 -14.80
CA GLU A 22 12.04 16.31 -15.78
C GLU A 22 12.33 15.40 -16.99
N GLN A 23 13.60 15.30 -17.41
CA GLN A 23 14.00 14.34 -18.44
C GLN A 23 13.77 12.88 -18.01
N ASP A 24 14.06 12.54 -16.76
CA ASP A 24 13.84 11.20 -16.21
C ASP A 24 12.35 10.88 -16.12
N LEU A 25 11.51 11.84 -15.72
CA LEU A 25 10.05 11.69 -15.69
C LEU A 25 9.48 11.49 -17.11
N ILE A 26 9.99 12.23 -18.10
CA ILE A 26 9.63 12.03 -19.50
C ILE A 26 10.09 10.64 -19.96
N ARG A 27 11.34 10.24 -19.72
CA ARG A 27 11.86 8.91 -20.07
C ARG A 27 11.04 7.79 -19.42
N GLN A 28 10.66 7.96 -18.16
CA GLN A 28 9.86 6.99 -17.43
C GLN A 28 8.42 6.90 -17.99
N ALA A 29 7.88 8.00 -18.49
CA ALA A 29 6.55 8.03 -19.10
C ALA A 29 6.49 7.31 -20.46
N PHE A 30 7.59 7.33 -21.22
CA PHE A 30 7.70 6.63 -22.50
C PHE A 30 8.25 5.20 -22.39
N ASN A 31 8.51 4.71 -21.18
CA ASN A 31 8.89 3.31 -20.97
C ASN A 31 7.69 2.39 -21.26
N SER A 32 7.89 1.35 -22.07
CA SER A 32 6.85 0.39 -22.52
C SER A 32 6.14 -0.35 -21.38
N LYS A 33 6.66 -0.26 -20.15
CA LYS A 33 6.05 -0.83 -18.95
C LYS A 33 5.23 0.18 -18.14
N ASN A 34 5.12 1.43 -18.57
CA ASN A 34 4.59 2.52 -17.74
C ASN A 34 3.63 3.48 -18.48
N TYR A 35 2.54 2.92 -19.02
CA TYR A 35 1.47 3.65 -19.72
C TYR A 35 0.74 4.70 -18.86
N THR A 36 0.92 4.64 -17.54
CA THR A 36 0.20 5.50 -16.57
C THR A 36 0.58 6.97 -16.62
N TYR A 37 1.67 7.35 -17.30
CA TYR A 37 2.16 8.72 -17.30
C TYR A 37 2.05 9.42 -18.65
N MET A 38 1.86 8.69 -19.75
CA MET A 38 1.73 9.32 -21.08
C MET A 38 0.56 10.30 -21.16
N TYR A 39 -0.61 9.91 -20.66
CA TYR A 39 -1.79 10.80 -20.67
C TYR A 39 -1.70 11.96 -19.68
N LYS A 40 -0.69 11.98 -18.81
CA LYS A 40 -0.50 13.00 -17.76
C LYS A 40 0.58 14.02 -18.09
N LEU A 41 1.29 13.83 -19.20
CA LEU A 41 2.25 14.82 -19.68
C LEU A 41 1.50 16.03 -20.24
N PRO A 42 2.03 17.24 -20.07
CA PRO A 42 1.43 18.44 -20.64
C PRO A 42 1.59 18.42 -22.18
N ALA A 43 0.61 18.99 -22.88
CA ALA A 43 0.67 19.10 -24.35
C ALA A 43 1.79 20.04 -24.85
N GLN A 44 2.23 20.98 -24.01
CA GLN A 44 3.33 21.90 -24.29
C GLN A 44 4.40 21.74 -23.21
N PHE A 45 5.64 21.49 -23.62
CA PHE A 45 6.79 21.39 -22.71
C PHE A 45 7.35 22.77 -22.42
N SER A 46 7.21 23.22 -21.18
CA SER A 46 7.86 24.43 -20.68
C SER A 46 8.52 24.12 -19.34
N PRO A 47 9.43 25.00 -18.87
CA PRO A 47 10.08 24.77 -17.61
C PRO A 47 9.12 24.50 -16.45
N SER A 48 9.37 23.45 -15.66
CA SER A 48 8.59 23.06 -14.46
C SER A 48 7.18 22.50 -14.74
N ARG A 49 6.71 22.53 -15.99
CA ARG A 49 5.33 22.17 -16.33
C ARG A 49 5.04 20.68 -16.26
N VAL A 50 6.05 19.85 -16.51
CA VAL A 50 5.95 18.38 -16.35
C VAL A 50 5.84 18.03 -14.87
N SER A 51 6.63 18.70 -14.03
CA SER A 51 6.57 18.51 -12.58
C SER A 51 5.23 18.96 -12.02
N GLU A 52 4.69 20.09 -12.48
CA GLU A 52 3.37 20.60 -12.09
C GLU A 52 2.23 19.69 -12.52
N SER A 53 2.24 19.17 -13.77
CA SER A 53 1.17 18.28 -14.25
C SER A 53 1.15 16.95 -13.49
N ILE A 54 2.32 16.43 -13.09
CA ILE A 54 2.39 15.22 -12.28
C ILE A 54 1.95 15.51 -10.84
N LYS A 55 2.36 16.65 -10.27
CA LYS A 55 1.93 17.08 -8.93
C LYS A 55 0.41 17.23 -8.84
N SER A 56 -0.22 17.93 -9.77
CA SER A 56 -1.68 18.13 -9.78
C SER A 56 -2.44 16.81 -9.79
N VAL A 57 -2.04 15.85 -10.63
CA VAL A 57 -2.65 14.52 -10.66
C VAL A 57 -2.44 13.74 -9.35
N THR A 58 -1.30 13.94 -8.69
CA THR A 58 -1.00 13.28 -7.41
C THR A 58 -1.82 13.89 -6.28
N GLU A 59 -1.97 15.21 -6.27
CA GLU A 59 -2.82 15.94 -5.33
C GLU A 59 -4.29 15.59 -5.49
N ASP A 60 -4.79 15.43 -6.71
CA ASP A 60 -6.17 14.97 -6.96
C ASP A 60 -6.40 13.56 -6.41
N LYS A 61 -5.40 12.68 -6.48
CA LYS A 61 -5.46 11.34 -5.87
C LYS A 61 -5.42 11.37 -4.34
N VAL A 62 -4.68 12.31 -3.76
CA VAL A 62 -4.62 12.49 -2.31
C VAL A 62 -5.95 13.07 -1.82
N LYS A 63 -6.48 14.10 -2.49
CA LYS A 63 -7.79 14.69 -2.18
C LYS A 63 -8.92 13.68 -2.28
N THR A 64 -8.93 12.79 -3.27
CA THR A 64 -9.95 11.73 -3.39
C THR A 64 -9.80 10.59 -2.38
N ARG A 65 -8.60 10.36 -1.82
CA ARG A 65 -8.39 9.36 -0.76
C ARG A 65 -8.69 9.90 0.64
N PHE A 66 -8.56 11.21 0.85
CA PHE A 66 -8.85 11.87 2.12
C PHE A 66 -10.18 12.64 2.14
N SER A 67 -10.86 12.78 1.00
CA SER A 67 -12.28 13.16 0.98
C SER A 67 -13.05 12.00 1.61
N SER A 68 -13.37 12.18 2.89
CA SER A 68 -14.33 11.45 3.69
C SER A 68 -14.96 10.26 2.96
N VAL A 69 -14.60 9.04 3.38
CA VAL A 69 -15.48 7.87 3.20
C VAL A 69 -16.91 8.37 3.43
N PRO A 70 -17.81 8.33 2.42
CA PRO A 70 -19.12 8.90 2.57
C PRO A 70 -19.77 8.27 3.80
N LYS A 71 -20.02 9.09 4.83
CA LYS A 71 -20.56 8.66 6.14
C LYS A 71 -21.96 8.05 6.05
N LYS A 72 -22.53 8.00 4.86
CA LYS A 72 -23.75 7.28 4.55
C LYS A 72 -23.39 6.31 3.45
N LEU A 73 -23.39 5.02 3.81
CA LEU A 73 -23.59 3.94 2.86
C LEU A 73 -24.93 4.28 2.17
N SER A 74 -24.88 4.99 1.04
CA SER A 74 -26.06 5.14 0.20
C SER A 74 -26.54 3.72 -0.05
N SER A 75 -27.83 3.46 0.18
CA SER A 75 -28.47 2.17 -0.09
C SER A 75 -27.85 1.58 -1.34
N GLN A 76 -27.20 0.42 -1.20
CA GLN A 76 -26.50 -0.22 -2.30
C GLN A 76 -27.52 -0.46 -3.41
N LYS A 77 -27.56 0.48 -4.36
CA LYS A 77 -28.36 0.33 -5.56
C LYS A 77 -27.68 -0.78 -6.30
N TRP A 78 -28.35 -1.91 -6.43
CA TRP A 78 -27.82 -3.05 -7.15
C TRP A 78 -27.40 -2.58 -8.54
N VAL A 79 -26.09 -2.62 -8.79
CA VAL A 79 -25.53 -2.35 -10.10
C VAL A 79 -25.37 -3.72 -10.74
N PRO A 80 -26.01 -3.98 -11.88
CA PRO A 80 -25.83 -5.25 -12.60
C PRO A 80 -24.34 -5.49 -12.84
N ASP A 81 -23.91 -6.73 -12.65
CA ASP A 81 -22.54 -7.14 -12.94
C ASP A 81 -22.20 -6.81 -14.40
N ALA A 82 -20.92 -6.53 -14.68
CA ALA A 82 -20.44 -6.18 -16.02
C ALA A 82 -20.87 -7.20 -17.09
N TYR A 83 -20.99 -8.47 -16.70
CA TYR A 83 -21.49 -9.54 -17.54
C TYR A 83 -22.96 -9.36 -17.96
N GLU A 84 -23.83 -8.95 -17.04
CA GLU A 84 -25.24 -8.73 -17.34
C GLU A 84 -25.45 -7.53 -18.28
N ASN A 85 -24.66 -6.48 -18.10
CA ASN A 85 -24.68 -5.33 -19.00
C ASN A 85 -24.23 -5.73 -20.42
N LEU A 86 -23.24 -6.61 -20.55
CA LEU A 86 -22.79 -7.13 -21.85
C LEU A 86 -23.86 -8.01 -22.51
N LYS A 87 -24.56 -8.85 -21.73
CA LYS A 87 -25.67 -9.67 -22.22
C LYS A 87 -26.83 -8.80 -22.72
N LYS A 88 -27.21 -7.77 -21.95
CA LYS A 88 -28.23 -6.78 -22.36
C LYS A 88 -27.84 -6.05 -23.63
N LYS A 89 -26.58 -5.60 -23.74
CA LYS A 89 -26.07 -4.94 -24.93
C LYS A 89 -26.14 -5.84 -26.16
N LYS A 90 -25.69 -7.09 -26.07
CA LYS A 90 -25.80 -8.07 -27.17
C LYS A 90 -27.24 -8.31 -27.61
N PHE A 91 -28.16 -8.40 -26.65
CA PHE A 91 -29.59 -8.56 -26.95
C PHE A 91 -30.14 -7.33 -27.68
N GLN A 92 -29.74 -6.13 -27.25
CA GLN A 92 -30.14 -4.88 -27.87
C GLN A 92 -29.56 -4.73 -29.28
N ASP A 93 -28.28 -5.04 -29.46
CA ASP A 93 -27.62 -5.06 -30.78
C ASP A 93 -28.33 -6.04 -31.74
N PHE A 94 -28.77 -7.20 -31.24
CA PHE A 94 -29.55 -8.16 -32.01
C PHE A 94 -30.92 -7.61 -32.42
N THR A 95 -31.67 -7.02 -31.48
CA THR A 95 -32.98 -6.42 -31.80
C THR A 95 -32.87 -5.27 -32.78
N ASP A 96 -31.82 -4.44 -32.64
CA ASP A 96 -31.56 -3.31 -33.53
C ASP A 96 -31.18 -3.80 -34.93
N SER A 97 -30.40 -4.88 -35.04
CA SER A 97 -30.07 -5.53 -36.31
C SER A 97 -31.32 -6.05 -37.02
N VAL A 98 -32.20 -6.75 -36.30
CA VAL A 98 -33.47 -7.26 -36.85
C VAL A 98 -34.39 -6.10 -37.29
N LYS A 99 -34.46 -5.02 -36.51
CA LYS A 99 -35.23 -3.84 -36.85
C LYS A 99 -34.71 -3.18 -38.13
N LYS A 100 -33.39 -2.97 -38.24
CA LYS A 100 -32.74 -2.43 -39.45
C LYS A 100 -32.99 -3.30 -40.67
N GLN A 101 -32.94 -4.62 -40.53
CA GLN A 101 -33.25 -5.54 -41.63
C GLN A 101 -34.69 -5.35 -42.15
N ARG A 102 -35.66 -5.19 -41.25
CA ARG A 102 -37.07 -4.93 -41.61
C ARG A 102 -37.30 -3.56 -42.23
N GLU A 103 -36.53 -2.55 -41.81
CA GLU A 103 -36.57 -1.20 -42.40
C GLU A 103 -36.08 -1.21 -43.86
N ILE A 104 -35.08 -2.04 -44.17
CA ILE A 104 -34.52 -2.15 -45.53
C ILE A 104 -35.46 -2.93 -46.46
N SER A 105 -36.03 -4.05 -45.99
CA SER A 105 -37.05 -4.77 -46.74
C SER A 105 -38.12 -5.40 -45.85
N PRO A 106 -39.42 -5.28 -46.21
CA PRO A 106 -40.50 -5.95 -45.48
C PRO A 106 -40.46 -7.48 -45.66
N THR A 107 -39.77 -7.94 -46.70
CA THR A 107 -39.60 -9.37 -47.02
C THR A 107 -38.22 -9.81 -46.56
N ASP A 108 -38.13 -10.99 -45.94
CA ASP A 108 -36.84 -11.59 -45.61
C ASP A 108 -35.97 -11.72 -46.87
N PHE A 109 -34.65 -11.54 -46.70
CA PHE A 109 -33.70 -11.68 -47.80
C PHE A 109 -33.76 -13.10 -48.38
N LYS A 110 -34.49 -13.26 -49.48
CA LYS A 110 -34.46 -14.46 -50.30
C LYS A 110 -33.18 -14.41 -51.09
N LYS A 111 -32.25 -15.34 -50.88
CA LYS A 111 -31.05 -15.46 -51.70
C LYS A 111 -31.50 -15.56 -53.17
N ALA A 112 -31.21 -14.54 -53.96
CA ALA A 112 -31.54 -14.49 -55.37
C ALA A 112 -30.61 -15.45 -56.12
N GLY A 113 -31.04 -16.69 -56.24
CA GLY A 113 -30.30 -17.71 -56.94
C GLY A 113 -30.91 -19.07 -56.68
N ASN A 114 -31.33 -19.75 -57.75
CA ASN A 114 -31.51 -21.18 -57.74
C ASN A 114 -30.12 -21.80 -57.55
N CYS A 115 -29.60 -21.78 -56.33
CA CYS A 115 -28.42 -22.55 -55.97
C CYS A 115 -28.79 -24.01 -56.25
N LYS A 116 -28.27 -24.56 -57.35
CA LYS A 116 -28.43 -25.98 -57.64
C LYS A 116 -27.87 -26.73 -56.45
N LYS A 117 -28.75 -27.47 -55.77
CA LYS A 117 -28.42 -28.32 -54.65
C LYS A 117 -27.27 -29.23 -55.07
N LEU A 118 -26.08 -29.02 -54.51
CA LEU A 118 -24.95 -29.91 -54.80
C LEU A 118 -25.30 -31.29 -54.23
N LYS A 119 -24.89 -32.37 -54.91
CA LYS A 119 -25.24 -33.76 -54.53
C LYS A 119 -24.89 -34.14 -53.08
N TYR A 120 -24.05 -33.35 -52.41
CA TYR A 120 -23.56 -33.57 -51.05
C TYR A 120 -24.27 -32.71 -49.99
N GLU A 121 -25.19 -31.81 -50.37
CA GLU A 121 -26.01 -31.04 -49.43
C GLU A 121 -27.20 -31.89 -48.94
N HIS A 122 -26.90 -32.94 -48.19
CA HIS A 122 -27.89 -33.59 -47.35
C HIS A 122 -28.11 -32.70 -46.13
N LEU A 123 -29.08 -31.79 -46.17
CA LEU A 123 -29.77 -31.27 -44.97
C LEU A 123 -31.04 -30.52 -45.39
N ASN A 124 -32.16 -30.96 -44.82
CA ASN A 124 -33.48 -30.38 -44.98
C ASN A 124 -33.51 -28.96 -44.40
N GLY A 125 -33.40 -27.92 -45.25
CA GLY A 125 -33.97 -26.58 -45.03
C GLY A 125 -33.65 -25.86 -43.71
N GLN A 126 -32.74 -26.36 -42.88
CA GLN A 126 -32.37 -25.69 -41.64
C GLN A 126 -31.46 -24.54 -41.99
N ILE A 127 -32.06 -23.35 -41.95
CA ILE A 127 -31.41 -22.07 -41.70
C ILE A 127 -30.22 -22.35 -40.79
N PHE A 128 -29.01 -21.98 -41.22
CA PHE A 128 -27.77 -22.12 -40.44
C PHE A 128 -27.99 -21.54 -39.05
N THR A 129 -28.44 -22.39 -38.14
CA THR A 129 -28.59 -22.07 -36.74
C THR A 129 -27.15 -22.10 -36.28
N TYR A 130 -26.60 -20.94 -35.91
CA TYR A 130 -25.38 -20.88 -35.12
C TYR A 130 -25.67 -21.67 -33.85
N LYS A 131 -25.47 -23.00 -33.90
CA LYS A 131 -25.35 -23.81 -32.71
C LYS A 131 -24.05 -23.34 -32.13
N GLU A 132 -24.14 -22.49 -31.10
CA GLU A 132 -23.01 -22.23 -30.22
C GLU A 132 -22.40 -23.59 -29.90
N ASP A 133 -21.17 -23.78 -30.35
CA ASP A 133 -20.48 -25.05 -30.24
C ASP A 133 -20.45 -25.44 -28.77
N SER A 134 -21.29 -26.41 -28.41
CA SER A 134 -21.50 -26.80 -27.02
C SER A 134 -20.21 -27.38 -26.42
N PHE A 135 -19.29 -27.84 -27.28
CA PHE A 135 -17.97 -28.30 -26.88
C PHE A 135 -17.03 -27.15 -26.53
N SER A 136 -17.10 -26.01 -27.25
CA SER A 136 -16.35 -24.80 -26.91
C SER A 136 -16.78 -24.24 -25.55
N ALA A 137 -18.07 -24.26 -25.23
CA ALA A 137 -18.58 -23.83 -23.92
C ALA A 137 -18.11 -24.76 -22.78
N ALA A 138 -18.13 -26.08 -22.99
CA ALA A 138 -17.65 -27.05 -22.01
C ALA A 138 -16.15 -26.90 -21.72
N GLU A 139 -15.33 -26.70 -22.76
CA GLU A 139 -13.89 -26.48 -22.62
C GLU A 139 -13.58 -25.17 -21.89
N GLN A 140 -14.28 -24.08 -22.21
CA GLN A 140 -14.16 -22.81 -21.51
C GLN A 140 -14.55 -22.93 -20.03
N GLN A 141 -15.59 -23.69 -19.71
CA GLN A 141 -16.00 -23.94 -18.33
C GLN A 141 -14.95 -24.79 -17.58
N ALA A 142 -14.38 -25.80 -18.22
CA ALA A 142 -13.29 -26.59 -17.64
C ALA A 142 -12.06 -25.74 -17.37
N ASN A 143 -11.70 -24.83 -18.29
CA ASN A 143 -10.59 -23.89 -18.12
C ASN A 143 -10.86 -22.89 -16.99
N ARG A 144 -12.09 -22.39 -16.86
CA ARG A 144 -12.52 -21.54 -15.74
C ARG A 144 -12.38 -22.25 -14.39
N ILE A 145 -12.82 -23.51 -14.30
CA ILE A 145 -12.68 -24.31 -13.06
C ILE A 145 -11.21 -24.54 -12.73
N LYS A 146 -10.36 -24.85 -13.72
CA LYS A 146 -8.90 -24.96 -13.52
C LYS A 146 -8.29 -23.65 -12.99
N TRP A 147 -8.70 -22.51 -13.53
CA TRP A 147 -8.21 -21.20 -13.09
C TRP A 147 -8.65 -20.88 -11.66
N ILE A 148 -9.91 -21.12 -11.32
CA ILE A 148 -10.42 -20.95 -9.95
C ILE A 148 -9.64 -21.84 -8.98
N LYS A 149 -9.45 -23.12 -9.32
CA LYS A 149 -8.70 -24.08 -8.49
C LYS A 149 -7.23 -23.65 -8.32
N LYS A 150 -6.59 -23.17 -9.38
CA LYS A 150 -5.22 -22.64 -9.33
C LYS A 150 -5.13 -21.34 -8.52
N SER A 151 -6.11 -20.45 -8.63
CA SER A 151 -6.17 -19.22 -7.82
C SER A 151 -6.38 -19.49 -6.33
N ASN A 152 -7.19 -20.50 -6.00
CA ASN A 152 -7.41 -20.95 -4.62
C ASN A 152 -6.16 -21.61 -4.01
N TYR A 153 -5.25 -22.15 -4.83
CA TYR A 153 -4.00 -22.70 -4.33
C TYR A 153 -2.96 -21.63 -3.99
N ILE A 154 -2.98 -20.49 -4.69
CA ILE A 154 -2.06 -19.36 -4.46
C ILE A 154 -2.54 -18.50 -3.29
N GLN A 155 -3.87 -18.38 -3.13
CA GLN A 155 -4.46 -17.85 -1.92
C GLN A 155 -4.47 -18.95 -0.86
N LYS A 156 -3.34 -19.12 -0.14
CA LYS A 156 -3.36 -19.66 1.23
C LYS A 156 -4.66 -19.15 1.85
N GLU A 157 -5.53 -20.06 2.33
CA GLU A 157 -6.86 -19.75 2.85
C GLU A 157 -6.84 -18.34 3.42
N PHE A 158 -7.66 -17.46 2.85
CA PHE A 158 -7.81 -16.11 3.38
C PHE A 158 -8.37 -16.30 4.79
N LYS A 159 -7.46 -16.50 5.75
CA LYS A 159 -7.66 -16.12 7.11
C LYS A 159 -7.92 -14.65 6.92
N SER A 160 -9.21 -14.31 6.88
CA SER A 160 -9.65 -12.97 7.25
C SER A 160 -8.73 -12.57 8.40
N PRO A 161 -8.32 -11.31 8.52
CA PRO A 161 -8.04 -10.80 9.83
C PRO A 161 -9.39 -10.89 10.58
N VAL A 162 -9.82 -12.12 10.94
CA VAL A 162 -10.42 -12.46 12.21
C VAL A 162 -9.66 -11.52 13.10
N LYS A 163 -10.38 -10.55 13.65
CA LYS A 163 -9.86 -9.62 14.65
C LYS A 163 -9.26 -10.53 15.69
N SER A 164 -7.99 -10.87 15.51
CA SER A 164 -7.43 -12.13 15.96
C SER A 164 -7.17 -11.81 17.38
N SER A 165 -8.10 -12.21 18.25
CA SER A 165 -7.87 -12.25 19.68
C SER A 165 -6.97 -11.10 20.11
N PHE A 166 -7.40 -9.84 19.97
CA PHE A 166 -6.72 -8.75 20.71
C PHE A 166 -6.77 -9.04 22.22
N SER A 167 -7.60 -10.02 22.61
CA SER A 167 -7.55 -10.80 23.83
C SER A 167 -6.57 -12.00 23.80
N ILE A 168 -5.41 -11.91 23.14
CA ILE A 168 -4.20 -12.53 23.70
C ILE A 168 -3.97 -11.69 24.93
N ALA A 169 -4.55 -12.14 26.03
CA ALA A 169 -4.65 -11.35 27.23
C ALA A 169 -3.23 -11.06 27.72
N LYS A 170 -3.03 -9.84 28.24
CA LYS A 170 -1.83 -9.44 29.00
C LYS A 170 -1.36 -10.50 30.00
N ASN A 171 -2.28 -11.35 30.45
CA ASN A 171 -2.06 -12.50 31.33
C ASN A 171 -1.11 -13.57 30.76
N ARG A 172 -0.97 -13.71 29.44
CA ARG A 172 -0.07 -14.70 28.80
C ARG A 172 1.36 -14.20 28.62
N ILE A 173 1.69 -13.01 29.09
CA ILE A 173 3.04 -12.44 28.90
C ILE A 173 4.16 -13.34 29.45
N LYS A 174 3.89 -14.00 30.59
CA LYS A 174 4.85 -14.94 31.20
C LYS A 174 5.11 -16.15 30.30
N GLU A 175 4.06 -16.68 29.67
CA GLU A 175 4.16 -17.79 28.72
C GLU A 175 4.98 -17.38 27.50
N ILE A 176 4.74 -16.17 26.96
CA ILE A 176 5.47 -15.62 25.82
C ILE A 176 6.96 -15.46 26.16
N ILE A 177 7.29 -14.88 27.32
CA ILE A 177 8.67 -14.70 27.76
C ILE A 177 9.38 -16.05 27.91
N SER A 178 8.74 -17.02 28.57
CA SER A 178 9.30 -18.37 28.71
C SER A 178 9.51 -19.06 27.37
N LEU A 179 8.60 -18.88 26.41
CA LEU A 179 8.73 -19.44 25.08
C LEU A 179 9.93 -18.85 24.33
N ILE A 180 10.03 -17.51 24.30
CA ILE A 180 11.15 -16.81 23.64
C ILE A 180 12.47 -17.23 24.31
N HIS A 181 12.50 -17.27 25.64
CA HIS A 181 13.68 -17.71 26.39
C HIS A 181 14.10 -19.11 25.97
N ASN A 182 13.18 -20.09 26.00
CA ASN A 182 13.48 -21.48 25.62
C ASN A 182 13.98 -21.62 24.18
N LYS A 183 13.47 -20.82 23.25
CA LYS A 183 13.95 -20.82 21.85
C LYS A 183 15.36 -20.29 21.72
N ILE A 184 15.64 -19.15 22.33
CA ILE A 184 16.98 -18.55 22.29
C ILE A 184 17.98 -19.48 22.97
N THR A 185 17.66 -20.05 24.14
CA THR A 185 18.53 -21.01 24.82
C THR A 185 18.80 -22.27 23.99
N LYS A 186 17.81 -22.75 23.22
CA LYS A 186 17.96 -23.94 22.37
C LYS A 186 18.86 -23.67 21.16
N ASP A 187 18.67 -22.53 20.50
CA ASP A 187 19.35 -22.20 19.24
C ASP A 187 20.74 -21.59 19.48
N TRP A 188 20.93 -20.86 20.59
CA TRP A 188 22.16 -20.16 20.95
C TRP A 188 22.67 -20.62 22.32
N LYS A 189 23.41 -21.73 22.32
CA LYS A 189 24.04 -22.27 23.54
C LYS A 189 25.23 -21.41 23.95
N GLY A 190 25.36 -21.15 25.25
CA GLY A 190 26.51 -20.44 25.83
C GLY A 190 26.46 -18.92 25.73
N ILE A 191 25.38 -18.35 25.18
CA ILE A 191 25.17 -16.90 25.20
C ILE A 191 24.43 -16.50 26.48
N GLU A 192 24.94 -15.46 27.13
CA GLU A 192 24.29 -14.84 28.27
C GLU A 192 23.30 -13.78 27.77
N PHE A 193 22.05 -13.90 28.18
CA PHE A 193 21.00 -12.94 27.84
C PHE A 193 19.97 -12.83 28.95
N THR A 194 19.29 -11.69 29.00
CA THR A 194 18.17 -11.44 29.90
C THR A 194 16.95 -10.97 29.10
N ILE A 195 15.77 -11.45 29.50
CA ILE A 195 14.49 -11.02 28.92
C ILE A 195 13.69 -10.34 30.03
N GLU A 196 13.36 -9.08 29.82
CA GLU A 196 12.64 -8.26 30.77
C GLU A 196 11.35 -7.71 30.16
N TYR A 197 10.34 -7.54 31.00
CA TYR A 197 9.11 -6.85 30.62
C TYR A 197 9.17 -5.41 31.12
N SER A 198 9.28 -4.46 30.19
CA SER A 198 9.44 -3.05 30.50
C SER A 198 8.11 -2.43 30.97
N SER A 199 8.19 -1.30 31.69
CA SER A 199 7.02 -0.54 32.16
C SER A 199 6.12 -0.03 31.03
N CYS A 200 6.65 0.07 29.82
CA CYS A 200 5.93 0.45 28.60
C CYS A 200 5.19 -0.73 27.94
N ASP A 201 5.01 -1.84 28.65
CA ASP A 201 4.39 -3.08 28.16
C ASP A 201 5.15 -3.73 26.97
N LEU A 202 6.46 -3.44 26.86
CA LEU A 202 7.34 -3.98 25.82
C LEU A 202 8.18 -5.14 26.35
N ILE A 203 8.48 -6.11 25.48
CA ILE A 203 9.41 -7.19 25.79
C ILE A 203 10.80 -6.74 25.33
N GLU A 204 11.71 -6.62 26.29
CA GLU A 204 13.09 -6.23 26.07
C GLU A 204 13.99 -7.46 26.19
N ILE A 205 14.81 -7.70 25.16
CA ILE A 205 15.76 -8.81 25.11
C ILE A 205 17.16 -8.21 25.05
N LYS A 206 17.95 -8.44 26.09
CA LYS A 206 19.31 -7.91 26.24
C LYS A 206 20.31 -9.06 26.14
N PHE A 207 21.25 -8.95 25.21
CA PHE A 207 22.35 -9.90 25.09
C PHE A 207 23.64 -9.25 25.55
N PHE A 208 24.43 -9.94 26.39
CA PHE A 208 25.73 -9.43 26.82
C PHE A 208 26.71 -9.40 25.65
N ILE A 209 27.30 -8.24 25.37
CA ILE A 209 28.21 -8.04 24.23
C ILE A 209 29.40 -9.00 24.30
N ASP A 210 29.92 -9.25 25.51
CA ASP A 210 31.09 -10.12 25.72
C ASP A 210 30.81 -11.59 25.38
N SER A 211 29.56 -12.02 25.50
CA SER A 211 29.13 -13.38 25.15
C SER A 211 28.84 -13.57 23.65
N ILE A 212 28.78 -12.48 22.88
CA ILE A 212 28.41 -12.50 21.46
C ILE A 212 29.67 -12.48 20.59
N GLU A 213 29.95 -13.60 19.92
CA GLU A 213 31.04 -13.67 18.94
C GLU A 213 30.77 -12.80 17.70
N ASN A 214 29.53 -12.81 17.19
CA ASN A 214 29.18 -12.15 15.94
C ASN A 214 27.83 -11.41 16.00
N LYS A 215 27.90 -10.09 16.15
CA LYS A 215 26.73 -9.19 16.20
C LYS A 215 25.84 -9.29 14.95
N LYS A 216 26.43 -9.49 13.76
CA LYS A 216 25.67 -9.61 12.50
C LYS A 216 24.86 -10.90 12.44
N ALA A 217 25.44 -11.99 12.94
CA ALA A 217 24.76 -13.29 13.01
C ALA A 217 23.58 -13.22 13.97
N LEU A 218 23.78 -12.63 15.16
CA LEU A 218 22.71 -12.39 16.14
C LEU A 218 21.57 -11.55 15.54
N HIS A 219 21.90 -10.44 14.86
CA HIS A 219 20.89 -9.58 14.25
C HIS A 219 20.08 -10.31 13.16
N SER A 220 20.75 -11.12 12.35
CA SER A 220 20.12 -11.93 11.30
C SER A 220 19.22 -13.01 11.89
N TYR A 221 19.64 -13.62 13.00
CA TYR A 221 18.84 -14.56 13.76
C TYR A 221 17.59 -13.89 14.34
N MET A 222 17.71 -12.75 15.02
CA MET A 222 16.56 -12.04 15.59
C MET A 222 15.54 -11.64 14.52
N ASN A 223 16.00 -11.25 13.32
CA ASN A 223 15.10 -10.97 12.19
C ASN A 223 14.38 -12.24 11.72
N ASN A 224 15.08 -13.38 11.57
CA ASN A 224 14.46 -14.64 11.21
C ASN A 224 13.46 -15.13 12.28
N LEU A 225 13.81 -14.98 13.56
CA LEU A 225 12.97 -15.33 14.70
C LEU A 225 11.66 -14.52 14.67
N GLN A 226 11.71 -13.23 14.35
CA GLN A 226 10.50 -12.42 14.23
C GLN A 226 9.67 -12.74 12.99
N GLU A 227 10.30 -13.06 11.86
CA GLU A 227 9.61 -13.20 10.56
C GLU A 227 9.09 -14.61 10.29
N LYS A 228 9.81 -15.65 10.69
CA LYS A 228 9.53 -17.04 10.27
C LYS A 228 8.95 -17.91 11.36
N ASP A 229 9.09 -17.51 12.62
CA ASP A 229 8.71 -18.35 13.73
C ASP A 229 7.19 -18.34 13.96
N ASN A 230 6.57 -19.52 13.86
CA ASN A 230 5.11 -19.65 13.97
C ASN A 230 4.59 -19.25 15.35
N ASP A 231 5.34 -19.54 16.42
CA ASP A 231 4.88 -19.28 17.79
C ASP A 231 4.90 -17.76 18.05
N ILE A 232 5.94 -17.06 17.60
CA ILE A 232 6.00 -15.58 17.70
C ILE A 232 4.91 -14.93 16.84
N GLN A 233 4.63 -15.48 15.66
CA GLN A 233 3.53 -15.02 14.81
C GLN A 233 2.16 -15.28 15.45
N GLU A 234 1.98 -16.38 16.18
CA GLU A 234 0.75 -16.68 16.92
C GLU A 234 0.41 -15.55 17.90
N PHE A 235 1.42 -15.04 18.62
CA PHE A 235 1.26 -13.92 19.54
C PHE A 235 1.21 -12.54 18.86
N SER A 236 1.35 -12.48 17.53
CA SER A 236 1.35 -11.23 16.74
C SER A 236 2.33 -10.18 17.26
N LEU A 237 3.50 -10.60 17.75
CA LEU A 237 4.54 -9.69 18.23
C LEU A 237 5.15 -8.92 17.07
N LYS A 238 5.32 -7.61 17.25
CA LYS A 238 5.90 -6.71 16.24
C LYS A 238 7.28 -6.23 16.69
N LYS A 239 8.26 -6.24 15.79
CA LYS A 239 9.56 -5.61 16.08
C LYS A 239 9.45 -4.10 16.08
N ILE A 240 10.15 -3.46 17.01
CA ILE A 240 10.26 -1.99 17.09
C ILE A 240 11.51 -1.57 16.34
N LEU A 241 11.35 -1.11 15.10
CA LEU A 241 12.46 -0.79 14.21
C LEU A 241 13.41 0.28 14.77
N SER A 242 12.88 1.29 15.46
CA SER A 242 13.69 2.36 16.07
C SER A 242 14.67 1.86 17.14
N SER A 243 14.36 0.70 17.74
CA SER A 243 15.10 0.14 18.86
C SER A 243 15.55 -1.30 18.60
N TRP A 244 15.68 -1.68 17.32
CA TRP A 244 16.01 -3.04 16.93
C TRP A 244 17.53 -3.22 16.78
N GLY A 245 18.17 -3.84 17.77
CA GLY A 245 19.61 -4.06 17.77
C GLY A 245 20.42 -2.83 18.20
N ILE A 246 19.89 -2.03 19.13
CA ILE A 246 20.65 -0.93 19.74
C ILE A 246 21.81 -1.52 20.53
N VAL A 247 23.01 -1.01 20.27
CA VAL A 247 24.21 -1.35 21.04
C VAL A 247 24.35 -0.33 22.16
N SER A 248 24.23 -0.80 23.41
CA SER A 248 24.61 -0.08 24.63
C SER A 248 26.00 -0.54 25.07
N ASP A 249 26.51 -0.02 26.19
CA ASP A 249 27.89 -0.27 26.63
C ASP A 249 28.18 -1.77 26.86
N CYS A 250 27.27 -2.49 27.52
CA CYS A 250 27.44 -3.93 27.81
C CYS A 250 26.45 -4.84 27.06
N PHE A 251 25.45 -4.27 26.39
CA PHE A 251 24.31 -5.02 25.88
C PHE A 251 23.95 -4.69 24.43
N VAL A 252 23.50 -5.70 23.68
CA VAL A 252 22.73 -5.52 22.45
C VAL A 252 21.26 -5.75 22.76
N ILE A 253 20.43 -4.73 22.49
CA ILE A 253 19.04 -4.69 22.92
C ILE A 253 18.09 -4.83 21.72
N TYR A 254 17.08 -5.68 21.89
CA TYR A 254 15.99 -5.88 20.94
C TYR A 254 14.64 -5.72 21.64
N PHE A 255 13.73 -4.95 21.02
CA PHE A 255 12.39 -4.73 21.55
C PHE A 255 11.31 -5.37 20.68
N LEU A 256 10.44 -6.15 21.32
CA LEU A 256 9.22 -6.71 20.75
C LEU A 256 8.00 -6.04 21.39
N SER A 257 7.07 -5.59 20.55
CA SER A 257 5.81 -4.97 20.91
C SER A 257 4.67 -5.98 20.77
N PRO A 258 3.99 -6.35 21.86
CA PRO A 258 2.75 -7.10 21.80
C PRO A 258 1.63 -6.35 21.06
N PRO A 259 0.57 -7.04 20.60
CA PRO A 259 -0.48 -6.44 19.77
C PRO A 259 -1.36 -5.42 20.50
N TRP A 260 -1.41 -5.43 21.84
CA TRP A 260 -2.12 -4.44 22.64
C TRP A 260 -1.37 -3.12 22.83
N VAL A 261 -0.05 -3.12 22.60
CA VAL A 261 0.76 -1.89 22.68
C VAL A 261 0.56 -1.08 21.41
N ARG A 262 -0.01 0.11 21.56
CA ARG A 262 -0.18 1.06 20.46
C ARG A 262 1.12 1.80 20.23
N MET A 263 1.86 1.40 19.20
CA MET A 263 3.02 2.14 18.72
C MET A 263 2.58 3.52 18.21
N ARG A 264 3.33 4.57 18.55
CA ARG A 264 3.07 5.90 18.00
C ARG A 264 3.55 5.90 16.54
N ASN A 265 2.80 6.53 15.65
CA ASN A 265 3.19 6.63 14.23
C ASN A 265 4.57 7.29 14.04
N SER A 266 5.00 8.12 15.00
CA SER A 266 6.36 8.69 15.04
C SER A 266 7.45 7.63 14.98
N ASP A 267 7.26 6.49 15.66
CA ASP A 267 8.30 5.48 15.81
C ASP A 267 8.50 4.71 14.50
N VAL A 268 7.43 4.58 13.72
CA VAL A 268 7.44 4.02 12.35
C VAL A 268 8.12 4.99 11.37
N LEU A 269 7.81 6.29 11.47
CA LEU A 269 8.38 7.30 10.57
C LEU A 269 9.87 7.53 10.84
N SER A 270 10.30 7.57 12.09
CA SER A 270 11.72 7.68 12.45
C SER A 270 12.54 6.48 11.96
N ALA A 271 11.94 5.28 11.96
CA ALA A 271 12.58 4.09 11.41
C ALA A 271 12.70 4.11 9.87
N LEU A 272 11.71 4.63 9.17
CA LEU A 272 11.73 4.74 7.71
C LEU A 272 12.58 5.92 7.22
N PHE A 273 12.70 6.97 8.04
CA PHE A 273 13.36 8.22 7.69
C PHE A 273 14.27 8.71 8.84
N PRO A 274 15.41 8.04 9.09
CA PRO A 274 16.29 8.35 10.22
C PRO A 274 16.79 9.80 10.23
N HIS A 275 16.95 10.43 9.06
CA HIS A 275 17.40 11.82 8.90
C HIS A 275 16.39 12.89 9.34
N PHE A 276 15.12 12.54 9.54
CA PHE A 276 14.08 13.51 9.93
C PHE A 276 13.85 13.60 11.46
N SER A 277 14.57 12.79 12.24
CA SER A 277 14.33 12.65 13.69
C SER A 277 14.85 13.82 14.56
N SER A 278 15.45 14.87 13.98
CA SER A 278 16.04 15.99 14.73
C SER A 278 15.07 17.10 15.14
N ILE A 279 13.79 17.04 14.75
CA ILE A 279 12.81 18.05 15.15
C ILE A 279 12.08 17.59 16.41
N SER A 280 12.79 17.59 17.54
CA SER A 280 12.13 17.48 18.84
C SER A 280 11.38 18.78 19.12
N THR A 281 10.08 18.64 19.32
CA THR A 281 9.21 19.72 19.76
C THR A 281 9.52 20.02 21.23
N SER A 282 10.21 21.12 21.49
CA SER A 282 10.17 21.81 22.78
C SER A 282 8.72 22.26 23.01
N ARG A 283 7.94 21.41 23.68
CA ARG A 283 6.57 21.73 24.07
C ARG A 283 6.62 22.58 25.35
N THR A 284 7.00 23.85 25.21
CA THR A 284 6.78 24.86 26.24
C THR A 284 5.33 25.33 26.19
N GLY A 285 4.65 25.24 27.33
CA GLY A 285 3.73 26.28 27.80
C GLY A 285 2.45 26.50 26.99
N LYS A 286 1.34 26.05 27.57
CA LYS A 286 0.01 26.64 27.38
C LYS A 286 0.10 28.17 27.27
N ASN A 287 -0.57 28.79 26.29
CA ASN A 287 -1.19 30.09 26.47
C ASN A 287 -2.39 30.25 25.52
N HIS A 288 -3.53 30.55 26.14
CA HIS A 288 -4.79 30.89 25.52
C HIS A 288 -4.69 32.19 24.69
N PRO A 289 -5.57 32.40 23.70
CA PRO A 289 -5.58 33.63 22.93
C PRO A 289 -6.38 34.72 23.65
N GLY A 290 -5.80 35.92 23.69
CA GLY A 290 -6.57 37.14 23.51
C GLY A 290 -6.79 38.01 24.75
N THR A 291 -6.21 39.21 24.65
CA THR A 291 -6.68 40.49 25.21
C THR A 291 -6.00 40.94 26.50
N ILE A 292 -4.83 41.59 26.38
CA ILE A 292 -4.48 42.73 27.25
C ILE A 292 -3.83 43.83 26.41
N LYS A 293 -4.30 45.04 26.72
CA LYS A 293 -4.10 46.33 26.09
C LYS A 293 -2.63 46.76 26.02
N SER A 294 -2.32 47.49 24.95
CA SER A 294 -1.17 48.36 24.82
C SER A 294 -1.17 49.42 25.92
N THR A 295 -0.14 49.42 26.76
CA THR A 295 0.24 50.58 27.57
C THR A 295 1.70 50.86 27.35
N LEU A 296 1.93 51.96 26.63
CA LEU A 296 3.18 52.70 26.55
C LEU A 296 3.67 53.01 27.95
N PHE A 297 4.91 52.65 28.28
CA PHE A 297 5.70 53.40 29.24
C PHE A 297 7.15 53.44 28.76
N ASN A 298 7.56 54.67 28.44
CA ASN A 298 8.94 55.10 28.29
C ASN A 298 9.73 54.79 29.56
N LEU A 299 10.98 54.37 29.41
CA LEU A 299 12.06 54.79 30.29
C LEU A 299 13.37 54.78 29.51
N SER A 300 13.84 55.99 29.30
CA SER A 300 15.15 56.42 28.82
C SER A 300 16.29 55.94 29.71
N ASP A 301 17.44 55.72 29.06
CA ASP A 301 18.80 56.04 29.49
C ASP A 301 19.07 56.31 30.97
N SER A 302 20.01 55.56 31.55
CA SER A 302 21.25 56.14 32.10
C SER A 302 22.26 55.08 32.52
N PHE A 303 23.50 55.35 32.13
CA PHE A 303 24.78 54.71 32.42
C PHE A 303 25.27 54.84 33.89
N ASN A 304 26.33 54.08 34.19
CA ASN A 304 27.30 54.14 35.31
C ASN A 304 26.85 53.40 36.59
N TYR A 305 27.59 52.45 37.15
CA TYR A 305 29.06 52.27 37.32
C TYR A 305 29.53 50.84 37.07
#